data_AF-A0A369AS27-F1
#
_entry.id   AF-A0A369AS27-F1
#
_cell.length_a   1.000
_cell.length_b   1.000
_cell.length_c   1.000
_cell.angle_alpha   90.00
_cell.angle_beta   90.00
_cell.angle_gamma   90.00
#
_symmetry.space_group_name_H-M   'P 1'
#
loop_
_entity.id
_entity.type
_entity.pdbx_description
1 polymer ?
#
loop_
_entity_poly.entity_id
_entity_poly.type
_entity_poly.pdbx_seq_one_letter_code
_entity_poly.pdbx_strand_id
1 'polypeptide(L)'
;MNLAKKIIISLGTLIVGIPLFTLVTNNSLTTTTLSNNFFMFSLLFIIIGTSIAVLSSGFFDFFQKNMKNLIQQRRKNEPKEYIPLSEIFKKKPIYWFIVGGTLLIISFLLTLFS
;
A
#
# COMPACT_ATOMS: atom_id res chain seq x y z
N MET A 1 -16.94 -5.20 9.46
CA MET A 1 -17.11 -5.18 7.98
C MET A 1 -16.09 -6.11 7.34
N ASN A 2 -16.54 -7.09 6.54
CA ASN A 2 -15.67 -8.07 5.88
C ASN A 2 -14.68 -7.41 4.92
N LEU A 3 -13.48 -7.99 4.79
CA LEU A 3 -12.41 -7.50 3.92
C LEU A 3 -12.89 -7.33 2.47
N ALA A 4 -13.62 -8.30 1.94
CA ALA A 4 -14.19 -8.24 0.59
C ALA A 4 -15.13 -7.03 0.42
N LYS A 5 -16.02 -6.78 1.39
CA LYS A 5 -16.92 -5.61 1.35
C LYS A 5 -16.13 -4.29 1.37
N LYS A 6 -15.06 -4.20 2.16
CA LYS A 6 -14.17 -3.03 2.17
C LYS A 6 -13.54 -2.79 0.80
N ILE A 7 -13.00 -3.84 0.18
CA ILE A 7 -12.37 -3.77 -1.15
C ILE A 7 -13.38 -3.29 -2.19
N ILE A 8 -14.58 -3.89 -2.24
CA ILE A 8 -15.61 -3.54 -3.22
C ILE A 8 -16.02 -2.07 -3.08
N ILE A 9 -16.27 -1.60 -1.85
CA ILE A 9 -16.64 -0.20 -1.60
C ILE A 9 -15.50 0.74 -2.01
N SER A 10 -14.25 0.43 -1.64
CA SER A 10 -13.09 1.24 -2.02
C SER A 10 -12.85 1.30 -3.53
N LEU A 11 -13.04 0.19 -4.24
CA LEU A 11 -12.90 0.14 -5.68
C LEU A 11 -14.04 0.90 -6.37
N GLY A 12 -15.29 0.69 -5.95
CA GLY A 12 -16.44 1.40 -6.51
C GLY A 12 -16.30 2.92 -6.34
N THR A 13 -15.87 3.36 -5.16
CA THR A 13 -15.64 4.79 -4.90
C THR A 13 -14.50 5.37 -5.74
N LEU A 14 -13.40 4.65 -5.94
CA LEU A 14 -12.27 5.13 -6.76
C LEU A 14 -12.57 5.10 -8.26
N ILE A 15 -13.21 4.02 -8.75
CA ILE A 15 -13.59 3.87 -10.16
C ILE A 15 -14.56 4.96 -10.60
N VAL A 16 -15.46 5.41 -9.71
CA VAL A 16 -16.40 6.50 -10.01
C VAL A 16 -15.79 7.87 -9.68
N GLY A 17 -15.06 7.98 -8.56
CA GLY A 17 -14.52 9.23 -8.07
C GLY A 17 -13.42 9.82 -8.96
N ILE A 18 -12.53 8.99 -9.52
CA ILE A 18 -11.44 9.47 -10.39
C ILE A 18 -11.97 10.09 -11.70
N PRO A 19 -12.91 9.46 -12.44
CA PRO A 19 -13.57 10.09 -13.58
C PRO A 19 -14.33 11.38 -13.23
N LEU A 20 -15.06 11.41 -12.12
CA LEU A 20 -15.79 12.61 -11.73
C LEU A 20 -14.84 13.77 -11.40
N PHE A 21 -13.77 13.48 -10.66
CA PHE A 21 -12.75 14.47 -10.33
C PHE A 21 -12.05 15.01 -11.59
N THR A 22 -11.75 14.14 -12.56
CA THR A 22 -11.14 14.56 -13.84
C THR A 22 -12.08 15.38 -14.71
N LEU A 23 -13.37 15.04 -14.74
CA LEU A 23 -14.37 15.79 -15.47
C LEU A 23 -14.52 17.22 -14.92
N VAL A 24 -14.53 17.38 -13.60
CA VAL A 24 -14.62 18.69 -12.93
C VAL A 24 -13.37 19.54 -13.13
N THR A 25 -12.18 18.92 -13.20
CA THR A 25 -10.91 19.66 -13.24
C THR A 25 -10.44 19.98 -14.66
N ASN A 26 -10.61 19.06 -15.61
CA ASN A 26 -10.01 19.17 -16.95
C ASN A 26 -11.03 19.41 -18.08
N ASN A 27 -12.35 19.36 -17.80
CA ASN A 27 -13.45 19.48 -18.77
C ASN A 27 -13.44 18.49 -19.97
N SER A 28 -12.38 17.70 -20.15
CA SER A 28 -12.26 16.67 -21.18
C SER A 28 -11.83 15.35 -20.56
N LEU A 29 -12.66 14.31 -20.72
CA LEU A 29 -12.32 12.94 -20.38
C LEU A 29 -11.64 12.29 -21.58
N THR A 30 -10.31 12.31 -21.59
CA THR A 30 -9.52 11.53 -22.56
C THR A 30 -9.07 10.22 -21.94
N THR A 31 -8.98 9.17 -22.75
CA THR A 31 -8.55 7.84 -22.28
C THR A 31 -7.15 7.88 -21.65
N THR A 32 -6.26 8.74 -22.19
CA THR A 32 -4.90 8.96 -21.68
C THR A 32 -4.88 9.63 -20.30
N THR A 33 -5.64 10.71 -20.10
CA THR A 33 -5.71 11.39 -18.79
C THR A 33 -6.31 10.49 -17.72
N LEU A 34 -7.32 9.71 -18.08
CA LEU A 34 -7.95 8.77 -17.18
C LEU A 34 -7.00 7.63 -16.78
N SER A 35 -6.28 7.06 -17.75
CA SER A 35 -5.27 6.04 -17.48
C SER A 35 -4.17 6.56 -16.54
N ASN A 36 -3.63 7.74 -16.83
CA ASN A 36 -2.57 8.35 -16.00
C ASN A 36 -3.03 8.56 -14.56
N ASN A 37 -4.28 8.97 -14.36
CA ASN A 37 -4.81 9.17 -13.02
C ASN A 37 -5.03 7.84 -12.29
N PHE A 38 -5.59 6.83 -12.96
CA PHE A 38 -5.67 5.48 -12.37
C PHE A 38 -4.30 4.92 -11.99
N PHE A 39 -3.27 5.15 -12.83
CA PHE A 39 -1.88 4.78 -12.53
C PHE A 39 -1.35 5.50 -11.28
N MET A 40 -1.52 6.82 -11.21
CA MET A 40 -1.06 7.63 -10.08
C MET A 40 -1.69 7.19 -8.76
N PHE A 41 -3.01 6.96 -8.74
CA PHE A 41 -3.67 6.45 -7.55
C PHE A 41 -3.22 5.02 -7.22
N SER A 42 -3.07 4.14 -8.21
CA SER A 42 -2.57 2.79 -8.02
C SER A 42 -1.21 2.77 -7.31
N LEU A 43 -0.27 3.62 -7.74
CA LEU A 43 1.06 3.71 -7.13
C LEU A 43 1.00 4.05 -5.64
N LEU A 44 0.13 4.99 -5.23
CA LEU A 44 -0.04 5.32 -3.82
C LEU A 44 -0.44 4.08 -2.99
N PHE A 45 -1.39 3.29 -3.48
CA PHE A 45 -1.81 2.06 -2.80
C PHE A 45 -0.69 1.00 -2.77
N ILE A 46 0.05 0.83 -3.86
CA ILE A 46 1.15 -0.15 -3.96
C ILE A 46 2.31 0.23 -3.04
N ILE A 47 2.67 1.53 -2.95
CA ILE A 47 3.71 2.02 -2.05
C ILE A 47 3.34 1.74 -0.59
N ILE A 48 2.10 2.04 -0.21
CA ILE A 48 1.60 1.76 1.15
C ILE A 48 1.58 0.25 1.41
N GLY A 49 1.07 -0.54 0.47
CA GLY A 49 1.02 -2.00 0.58
C GLY A 49 2.41 -2.61 0.75
N THR A 50 3.37 -2.20 -0.06
CA THR A 50 4.77 -2.64 0.01
C THR A 50 5.43 -2.23 1.31
N SER A 51 5.22 -1.00 1.77
CA SER A 51 5.77 -0.52 3.04
C SER A 51 5.25 -1.35 4.21
N ILE A 52 3.95 -1.62 4.26
CA ILE A 52 3.36 -2.50 5.28
C ILE A 52 3.90 -3.92 5.15
N ALA A 53 4.04 -4.45 3.93
CA ALA A 53 4.59 -5.78 3.70
C ALA A 53 6.01 -5.91 4.27
N VAL A 54 6.89 -4.93 3.99
CA VAL A 54 8.27 -4.90 4.52
C VAL A 54 8.29 -4.75 6.04
N LEU A 55 7.41 -3.92 6.62
CA LEU A 55 7.31 -3.77 8.07
C LEU A 55 6.81 -5.06 8.75
N SER A 56 5.87 -5.76 8.12
CA SER A 56 5.27 -6.99 8.64
C SER A 56 6.10 -8.26 8.40
N SER A 57 7.07 -8.24 7.49
CA SER A 57 7.87 -9.42 7.11
C SER A 57 8.90 -9.85 8.16
N GLY A 58 9.10 -9.06 9.22
CA GLY A 58 10.14 -9.28 10.21
C GLY A 58 11.52 -8.75 9.78
N PHE A 59 11.63 -8.04 8.65
CA PHE A 59 12.86 -7.34 8.26
C PHE A 59 13.36 -6.42 9.37
N PHE A 60 12.47 -5.60 9.94
CA PHE A 60 12.81 -4.69 11.02
C PHE A 60 13.05 -5.40 12.35
N ASP A 61 12.43 -6.56 12.58
CA ASP A 61 12.73 -7.39 13.76
C ASP A 61 14.15 -7.97 13.68
N PHE A 62 14.55 -8.44 12.51
CA PHE A 62 15.90 -8.91 12.25
C PHE A 62 16.92 -7.77 12.43
N PHE A 63 16.62 -6.58 11.90
CA PHE A 63 17.43 -5.38 12.09
C PHE A 63 17.55 -5.01 13.57
N GLN A 64 16.43 -4.96 14.30
CA GLN A 64 16.41 -4.67 15.73
C GLN A 64 17.18 -5.71 16.55
N LYS A 65 17.02 -7.00 16.27
CA LYS A 65 17.73 -8.09 16.93
C LYS A 65 19.25 -7.96 16.73
N ASN A 66 19.70 -7.73 15.51
CA ASN A 66 21.12 -7.56 15.22
C ASN A 66 21.69 -6.29 15.87
N MET A 67 20.95 -5.18 15.81
CA MET A 67 21.37 -3.93 16.43
C MET A 67 21.47 -4.05 17.96
N LYS A 68 20.49 -4.68 18.61
CA LYS A 68 20.53 -4.95 20.05
C LYS A 68 21.67 -5.89 20.42
N ASN A 69 21.96 -6.94 19.64
CA ASN A 69 23.10 -7.81 19.91
C ASN A 69 24.43 -7.03 19.88
N LEU A 70 24.60 -6.10 18.92
CA LEU A 70 25.78 -5.25 18.83
C LEU A 70 25.87 -4.21 19.98
N ILE A 71 24.73 -3.70 20.45
CA ILE A 71 24.66 -2.74 21.56
C ILE A 71 24.82 -3.44 22.92
N GLN A 72 24.25 -4.63 23.11
CA GLN A 72 24.39 -5.44 24.33
C GLN A 72 25.80 -5.99 24.50
N GLN A 73 26.51 -6.31 23.41
CA GLN A 73 27.96 -6.55 23.49
C GLN A 73 28.71 -5.38 24.14
N ARG A 74 28.19 -4.14 24.06
CA ARG A 74 28.75 -2.95 24.73
C ARG A 74 28.16 -2.65 26.11
N ARG A 75 26.96 -3.15 26.46
CA ARG A 75 26.28 -2.88 27.75
C ARG A 75 25.74 -4.17 28.36
N LYS A 76 26.44 -4.70 29.37
CA LYS A 76 26.22 -6.06 29.93
C LYS A 76 24.87 -6.33 30.61
N ASN A 77 24.06 -5.33 30.99
CA ASN A 77 23.04 -5.52 32.05
C ASN A 77 21.64 -4.89 31.84
N GLU A 78 21.14 -4.64 30.61
CA GLU A 78 19.78 -4.08 30.45
C GLU A 78 18.70 -5.17 30.24
N PRO A 79 17.52 -5.06 30.91
CA PRO A 79 16.47 -6.07 30.90
C PRO A 79 15.75 -6.18 29.54
N LYS A 80 15.23 -7.38 29.28
CA LYS A 80 14.60 -7.79 28.02
C LYS A 80 13.10 -7.46 28.01
N GLU A 81 12.73 -6.24 27.68
CA GLU A 81 11.42 -6.02 27.05
C GLU A 81 11.63 -5.87 25.54
N TYR A 82 11.16 -6.87 24.80
CA TYR A 82 11.25 -6.94 23.34
C TYR A 82 9.84 -7.14 22.80
N ILE A 83 9.29 -6.08 22.22
CA ILE A 83 8.07 -6.14 21.42
C ILE A 83 8.51 -6.05 19.96
N PRO A 84 8.45 -7.14 19.19
CA PRO A 84 8.80 -7.11 17.77
C PRO A 84 7.87 -6.15 17.01
N LEU A 85 8.43 -5.38 16.10
CA LEU A 85 7.66 -4.47 15.24
C LEU A 85 6.70 -5.25 14.34
N SER A 86 7.02 -6.49 13.96
CA SER A 86 6.09 -7.34 13.20
C SER A 86 4.79 -7.62 13.97
N GLU A 87 4.81 -7.67 15.31
CA GLU A 87 3.60 -7.85 16.11
C GLU A 87 2.71 -6.61 16.12
N ILE A 88 3.33 -5.43 16.08
CA ILE A 88 2.63 -4.15 15.97
C ILE A 88 2.02 -3.99 14.57
N PHE A 89 2.71 -4.48 13.53
CA PHE A 89 2.30 -4.40 12.13
C PHE A 89 1.70 -5.71 11.58
N LYS A 90 0.92 -6.47 12.39
CA LYS A 90 0.17 -7.66 11.94
C LYS A 90 -0.89 -7.40 10.83
N LYS A 91 -1.01 -6.16 10.33
CA LYS A 91 -1.97 -5.82 9.28
C LYS A 91 -1.53 -6.44 7.95
N LYS A 92 -2.40 -7.28 7.38
CA LYS A 92 -2.17 -7.89 6.07
C LYS A 92 -2.18 -6.80 4.99
N PRO A 93 -1.10 -6.65 4.19
CA PRO A 93 -1.02 -5.64 3.13
C PRO A 93 -1.92 -5.97 1.93
N ILE A 94 -2.53 -7.18 1.92
CA ILE A 94 -3.39 -7.71 0.86
C ILE A 94 -4.45 -6.72 0.39
N TYR A 95 -5.08 -5.98 1.31
CA TYR A 95 -6.06 -4.94 0.96
C TYR A 95 -5.48 -3.91 -0.02
N TRP A 96 -4.30 -3.36 0.32
CA TRP A 96 -3.64 -2.32 -0.46
C TRP A 96 -3.18 -2.84 -1.82
N PHE A 97 -2.67 -4.07 -1.87
CA PHE A 97 -2.26 -4.69 -3.12
C PHE A 97 -3.43 -5.03 -4.03
N ILE A 98 -4.55 -5.51 -3.50
CA ILE A 98 -5.74 -5.78 -4.33
C ILE A 98 -6.26 -4.48 -4.93
N VAL A 99 -6.47 -3.44 -4.11
CA VAL A 99 -6.98 -2.16 -4.59
C VAL A 99 -6.02 -1.52 -5.60
N GLY A 100 -4.74 -1.41 -5.24
CA GLY A 100 -3.71 -0.84 -6.11
C GLY A 100 -3.52 -1.65 -7.39
N GLY A 101 -3.46 -2.97 -7.30
CA GLY A 101 -3.29 -3.87 -8.45
C GLY A 101 -4.46 -3.82 -9.43
N THR A 102 -5.71 -3.75 -8.94
CA THR A 102 -6.87 -3.58 -9.81
C THR A 102 -6.82 -2.24 -10.57
N LEU A 103 -6.49 -1.14 -9.88
CA LEU A 103 -6.34 0.17 -10.52
C LEU A 103 -5.22 0.18 -11.56
N LEU A 104 -4.12 -0.53 -11.28
CA LEU A 104 -2.99 -0.69 -12.19
C LEU A 104 -3.41 -1.41 -13.48
N ILE A 105 -4.12 -2.54 -13.35
CA ILE A 105 -4.62 -3.31 -14.50
C ILE A 105 -5.57 -2.45 -15.34
N ILE A 106 -6.48 -1.71 -14.70
CA ILE A 106 -7.41 -0.80 -15.39
C ILE A 106 -6.63 0.27 -16.16
N SER A 107 -5.62 0.88 -15.54
CA SER A 107 -4.75 1.85 -16.22
C SER A 107 -4.07 1.24 -17.45
N PHE A 108 -3.43 0.07 -17.32
CA PHE A 108 -2.79 -0.58 -18.45
C PHE A 108 -3.77 -0.91 -19.58
N LEU A 109 -4.96 -1.42 -19.25
CA LEU A 109 -6.00 -1.67 -20.25
C LEU A 109 -6.41 -0.37 -20.95
N LEU A 110 -6.65 0.72 -20.22
CA LEU A 110 -7.02 2.01 -20.82
C LEU A 110 -5.92 2.55 -21.74
N THR A 111 -4.65 2.40 -21.39
CA THR A 111 -3.52 2.83 -22.23
C THR A 111 -3.45 2.03 -23.54
N LEU A 112 -3.79 0.74 -23.53
CA LEU A 112 -3.80 -0.07 -24.75
C LEU A 112 -4.87 0.37 -25.77
N PHE A 113 -5.92 1.04 -25.30
CA PHE A 113 -7.03 1.54 -26.12
C PHE A 113 -7.04 3.07 -26.26
N SER A 114 -5.97 3.76 -25.85
CA SER A 114 -5.88 5.24 -25.88
C SER A 114 -5.29 5.78 -27.16
#